data_AF-A0AA85BG27-F1
#
_entry.id   AF-A0AA85BG27-F1
#
_cell.length_a   1.000
_cell.length_b   1.000
_cell.length_c   1.000
_cell.angle_alpha   90.00
_cell.angle_beta   90.00
_cell.angle_gamma   90.00
#
_symmetry.space_group_name_H-M   'P 1'
#
loop_
_entity.id
_entity.type
_entity.pdbx_description
1 polymer ?
#
loop_
_entity_poly.entity_id
_entity_poly.type
_entity_poly.pdbx_seq_one_letter_code
_entity_poly.pdbx_strand_id
1 'polypeptide(L)'
;MLNKRFGSWIELDNALKDFHKMTHTHYVHAESRLLKDVRYKYLFVVFRCTFGRKRKSEGLNVNKKPSKFLNCQSMFRVRLEGQQYVIKSYNMTHNHPCTSSWMVCDPLSRRLSSEEKENLKPVILHCQSTDEVIESIKERTGKQVTAADVKNMKAELSTGIADDATKR
;
A
#
# COMPACT_ATOMS: atom_id res chain seq x y z
N MET A 1 19.06 -4.06 -9.55
CA MET A 1 18.14 -4.58 -8.51
C MET A 1 18.66 -5.87 -7.88
N LEU A 2 19.08 -6.85 -8.68
CA LEU A 2 19.67 -8.09 -8.15
C LEU A 2 20.86 -7.78 -7.22
N ASN A 3 20.97 -8.53 -6.12
CA ASN A 3 22.05 -8.42 -5.13
C ASN A 3 22.17 -7.04 -4.45
N LYS A 4 21.18 -6.15 -4.57
CA LYS A 4 21.12 -4.95 -3.73
C LYS A 4 20.99 -5.38 -2.26
N ARG A 5 21.81 -4.76 -1.41
CA ARG A 5 21.96 -5.11 0.02
C ARG A 5 21.43 -3.97 0.89
N PHE A 6 20.87 -4.34 2.03
CA PHE A 6 20.41 -3.42 3.08
C PHE A 6 20.88 -3.95 4.43
N GLY A 7 21.44 -3.09 5.28
CA GLY A 7 21.98 -3.47 6.59
C GLY A 7 20.90 -3.71 7.64
N SER A 8 19.69 -3.18 7.45
CA SER A 8 18.59 -3.34 8.40
C SER A 8 17.23 -3.46 7.72
N TRP A 9 16.22 -3.86 8.49
CA TRP A 9 14.84 -3.88 8.01
C TRP A 9 14.32 -2.46 7.73
N ILE A 10 14.69 -1.49 8.56
CA ILE A 10 14.26 -0.09 8.42
C ILE A 10 14.78 0.51 7.11
N GLU A 11 16.05 0.23 6.79
CA GLU A 11 16.67 0.69 5.53
C GLU A 11 15.96 0.09 4.31
N LEU A 12 15.67 -1.22 4.35
CA LEU A 12 14.90 -1.89 3.29
C LEU A 12 13.49 -1.30 3.15
N ASP A 13 12.80 -1.06 4.25
CA ASP A 13 11.43 -0.52 4.26
C ASP A 13 11.39 0.91 3.69
N ASN A 14 12.35 1.76 4.06
CA ASN A 14 12.48 3.10 3.51
C ASN A 14 12.78 3.06 2.00
N ALA A 15 13.74 2.24 1.58
CA ALA A 15 14.05 2.08 0.16
C ALA A 15 12.85 1.53 -0.64
N LEU A 16 12.03 0.67 -0.04
CA LEU A 16 10.80 0.18 -0.65
C LEU A 16 9.75 1.28 -0.79
N LYS A 17 9.58 2.13 0.22
CA LYS A 17 8.69 3.31 0.15
C LYS A 17 9.12 4.26 -0.96
N ASP A 18 10.42 4.51 -1.11
CA ASP A 18 10.94 5.36 -2.19
C ASP A 18 10.74 4.70 -3.56
N PHE A 19 10.98 3.40 -3.66
CA PHE A 19 10.71 2.64 -4.88
C PHE A 19 9.24 2.71 -5.29
N HIS A 20 8.31 2.57 -4.33
CA HIS A 20 6.87 2.70 -4.58
C HIS A 20 6.51 4.07 -5.16
N LYS A 21 7.03 5.14 -4.57
CA LYS A 21 6.80 6.52 -5.04
C LYS A 21 7.34 6.73 -6.44
N MET A 22 8.59 6.33 -6.67
CA MET A 22 9.30 6.56 -7.92
C MET A 22 8.70 5.79 -9.11
N THR A 23 8.21 4.56 -8.87
CA THR A 23 7.69 3.70 -9.94
C THR A 23 6.17 3.71 -10.05
N HIS A 24 5.47 4.42 -9.17
CA HIS A 24 4.02 4.34 -9.04
C HIS A 24 3.53 2.89 -8.97
N THR A 25 4.15 2.11 -8.08
CA THR A 25 3.77 0.73 -7.81
C THR A 25 3.65 0.50 -6.31
N HIS A 26 2.85 -0.48 -5.90
CA HIS A 26 2.83 -0.95 -4.53
C HIS A 26 3.05 -2.44 -4.47
N TYR A 27 3.91 -2.85 -3.55
CA TYR A 27 4.14 -4.23 -3.19
C TYR A 27 3.72 -4.47 -1.76
N VAL A 28 3.10 -5.63 -1.54
CA VAL A 28 2.67 -6.11 -0.23
C VAL A 28 3.39 -7.39 0.11
N HIS A 29 3.53 -7.64 1.41
CA HIS A 29 4.00 -8.92 1.92
C HIS A 29 3.06 -10.03 1.44
N ALA A 30 3.60 -11.01 0.73
CA ALA A 30 2.86 -12.16 0.27
C ALA A 30 3.22 -13.42 1.07
N GLU A 31 4.51 -13.66 1.23
CA GLU A 31 5.06 -14.84 1.90
C GLU A 31 6.28 -14.42 2.71
N SER A 32 6.46 -14.96 3.91
CA SER A 32 7.64 -14.66 4.71
C SER A 32 7.93 -15.75 5.72
N ARG A 33 9.18 -15.80 6.19
CA ARG A 33 9.57 -16.58 7.36
C ARG A 33 10.17 -15.64 8.38
N LEU A 34 9.51 -15.52 9.53
CA LEU A 34 9.99 -14.73 10.65
C LEU A 34 11.21 -15.39 11.31
N LEU A 35 12.08 -14.55 11.87
CA LEU A 35 13.12 -14.98 12.79
C LEU A 35 12.71 -14.64 14.22
N LYS A 36 13.17 -15.43 15.19
CA LYS A 36 13.03 -15.13 16.62
C LYS A 36 14.18 -14.21 17.12
N ASP A 37 14.84 -13.51 16.20
CA ASP A 37 15.96 -12.63 16.49
C ASP A 37 15.45 -11.20 16.67
N VAL A 38 15.93 -10.50 17.70
CA VAL A 38 15.56 -9.11 17.97
C VAL A 38 16.10 -8.16 16.90
N ARG A 39 17.23 -8.50 16.27
CA ARG A 39 17.91 -7.67 15.26
C ARG A 39 17.31 -7.83 13.85
N TYR A 40 16.81 -9.01 13.53
CA TYR A 40 16.30 -9.32 12.19
C TYR A 40 14.89 -9.87 12.23
N LYS A 41 13.98 -9.18 11.54
CA LYS A 41 12.57 -9.56 11.49
C LYS A 41 12.30 -10.81 10.65
N TYR A 42 12.95 -10.95 9.49
CA TYR A 42 12.64 -12.02 8.53
C TYR A 42 13.90 -12.75 8.03
N LEU A 43 13.81 -14.07 7.91
CA LEU A 43 14.81 -14.86 7.17
C LEU A 43 14.63 -14.65 5.66
N PHE A 44 13.39 -14.61 5.21
CA PHE A 44 13.05 -14.17 3.85
C PHE A 44 11.66 -13.53 3.84
N VAL A 45 11.43 -12.68 2.84
CA VAL A 45 10.14 -12.10 2.51
C VAL A 45 9.99 -12.02 1.00
N VAL A 46 8.80 -12.34 0.51
CA VAL A 46 8.37 -12.17 -0.88
C VAL A 46 7.37 -11.03 -0.91
N PHE A 47 7.71 -10.03 -1.71
CA PHE A 47 6.87 -8.90 -2.02
C PHE A 47 6.19 -9.13 -3.35
N ARG A 48 4.86 -9.01 -3.40
CA ARG A 48 4.07 -9.10 -4.64
C ARG A 48 3.32 -7.81 -4.87
N CYS A 49 3.13 -7.43 -6.13
CA CYS A 49 2.31 -6.28 -6.48
C CYS A 49 0.91 -6.38 -5.81
N THR A 50 0.35 -5.26 -5.35
CA THR A 50 -0.97 -5.19 -4.73
C THR A 50 -2.09 -5.73 -5.63
N PHE A 51 -1.90 -5.64 -6.94
CA PHE A 51 -2.80 -6.18 -7.96
C PHE A 51 -2.52 -7.65 -8.31
N GLY A 52 -1.54 -8.29 -7.65
CA GLY A 52 -1.05 -9.63 -7.96
C GLY A 52 -1.89 -10.79 -7.42
N ARG A 53 -2.90 -10.52 -6.59
CA ARG A 53 -3.84 -11.58 -6.19
C ARG A 53 -4.65 -12.05 -7.39
N LYS A 54 -5.14 -13.28 -7.35
CA LYS A 54 -6.06 -13.80 -8.37
C LYS A 54 -7.36 -12.99 -8.33
N ARG A 55 -7.90 -12.71 -9.52
CA ARG A 55 -9.27 -12.21 -9.66
C ARG A 55 -10.20 -13.23 -9.03
N LYS A 56 -11.17 -12.77 -8.21
CA LYS A 56 -12.23 -13.66 -7.73
C LYS A 56 -13.02 -14.15 -8.95
N SER A 57 -13.43 -15.41 -8.96
CA SER A 57 -14.33 -15.94 -9.99
C SER A 57 -15.59 -15.06 -10.06
N GLU A 58 -16.07 -14.80 -11.28
CA GLU A 58 -17.34 -14.10 -11.45
C GLU A 58 -18.46 -15.01 -10.93
N GLY A 59 -19.04 -14.66 -9.78
CA GLY A 59 -20.28 -15.27 -9.33
C GLY A 59 -21.46 -14.78 -10.18
N LEU A 60 -22.57 -15.51 -10.15
CA LEU A 60 -23.82 -15.20 -10.89
C LEU A 60 -24.52 -13.90 -10.45
N ASN A 61 -23.89 -13.08 -9.60
CA ASN A 61 -24.51 -11.88 -9.05
C ASN A 61 -24.54 -10.74 -10.09
N VAL A 62 -25.73 -10.18 -10.28
CA VAL A 62 -26.02 -9.07 -11.22
C VAL A 62 -25.22 -7.81 -10.91
N ASN A 63 -24.82 -7.61 -9.65
CA ASN A 63 -23.93 -6.51 -9.23
C ASN A 63 -22.45 -6.87 -9.44
N LYS A 64 -21.98 -6.81 -10.69
CA LYS A 64 -20.55 -6.98 -11.03
C LYS A 64 -19.72 -5.80 -10.53
N LYS A 65 -19.20 -5.88 -9.30
CA LYS A 65 -18.14 -4.95 -8.86
C LYS A 65 -16.82 -5.37 -9.55
N PRO A 66 -16.16 -4.48 -10.32
CA PRO A 66 -14.87 -4.80 -10.89
C PRO A 66 -13.87 -5.12 -9.78
N SER A 67 -13.14 -6.23 -9.92
CA SER A 67 -12.09 -6.59 -8.98
C SER A 67 -10.87 -5.73 -9.26
N LYS A 68 -10.28 -5.15 -8.22
CA LYS A 68 -8.97 -4.51 -8.35
C LYS A 68 -7.86 -5.52 -8.70
N PHE A 69 -8.07 -6.82 -8.46
CA PHE A 69 -7.02 -7.82 -8.64
C PHE A 69 -6.89 -8.26 -10.10
N LEU A 70 -5.68 -8.12 -10.64
CA LEU A 70 -5.36 -8.32 -12.05
C LEU A 70 -4.45 -9.53 -12.28
N ASN A 71 -4.19 -10.34 -11.24
CA ASN A 71 -3.24 -11.46 -11.30
C ASN A 71 -1.85 -11.03 -11.82
N CYS A 72 -1.43 -9.81 -11.45
CA CYS A 72 -0.11 -9.28 -11.77
C CYS A 72 1.00 -10.18 -11.22
N GLN A 73 1.96 -10.57 -12.07
CA GLN A 73 3.06 -11.46 -11.70
C GLN A 73 4.29 -10.73 -11.15
N SER A 74 4.22 -9.40 -11.05
CA SER A 74 5.30 -8.58 -10.54
C SER A 74 5.57 -8.87 -9.06
N MET A 75 6.80 -9.24 -8.74
CA MET A 75 7.24 -9.65 -7.40
C MET A 75 8.76 -9.57 -7.24
N PHE A 76 9.24 -9.46 -6.01
CA PHE A 76 10.65 -9.69 -5.70
C PHE A 76 10.83 -10.38 -4.35
N ARG A 77 11.93 -11.12 -4.22
CA ARG A 77 12.25 -11.89 -3.02
C ARG A 77 13.49 -11.31 -2.35
N VAL A 78 13.35 -11.04 -1.06
CA VAL A 78 14.44 -10.60 -0.19
C VAL A 78 14.78 -11.72 0.79
N ARG A 79 16.07 -11.95 1.01
CA ARG A 79 16.58 -12.95 1.95
C ARG A 79 17.63 -12.32 2.85
N LEU A 80 17.67 -12.71 4.12
CA LEU A 80 18.77 -12.39 5.01
C LEU A 80 19.97 -13.29 4.67
N GLU A 81 21.11 -12.68 4.35
CA GLU A 81 22.39 -13.35 4.13
C GLU A 81 23.45 -12.71 5.03
N GLY A 82 24.00 -13.50 5.96
CA GLY A 82 24.83 -12.95 7.03
C GLY A 82 24.04 -11.92 7.84
N GLN A 83 24.49 -10.67 7.80
CA GLN A 83 23.90 -9.56 8.56
C GLN A 83 23.16 -8.55 7.66
N GLN A 84 22.79 -8.93 6.43
CA GLN A 84 22.21 -8.02 5.44
C GLN A 84 21.02 -8.64 4.70
N TYR A 85 20.02 -7.84 4.40
CA TYR A 85 18.93 -8.20 3.49
C TYR A 85 19.36 -8.03 2.04
N VAL A 86 19.16 -9.07 1.23
CA VAL A 86 19.60 -9.12 -0.17
C VAL A 86 18.43 -9.45 -1.08
N ILE A 87 18.26 -8.69 -2.17
CA ILE A 87 17.29 -9.02 -3.23
C ILE A 87 17.84 -10.19 -4.06
N LYS A 88 17.24 -11.37 -3.92
CA LYS A 88 17.71 -12.62 -4.58
C LYS A 88 17.05 -12.90 -5.92
N SER A 89 15.82 -12.45 -6.12
CA SER A 89 15.12 -12.61 -7.40
C SER A 89 14.06 -11.53 -7.54
N TYR A 90 13.74 -11.18 -8.79
CA TYR A 90 12.69 -10.22 -9.10
C TYR A 90 12.06 -10.51 -10.47
N ASN A 91 10.79 -10.18 -10.59
CA ASN A 91 10.05 -9.95 -11.82
C ASN A 91 9.39 -8.57 -11.68
N MET A 92 9.77 -7.62 -12.52
CA MET A 92 9.22 -6.24 -12.48
C MET A 92 8.23 -6.00 -13.62
N THR A 93 7.74 -7.07 -14.26
CA THR A 93 6.79 -6.97 -15.37
C THR A 93 5.37 -6.82 -14.82
N HIS A 94 4.75 -5.68 -15.13
CA HIS A 94 3.37 -5.38 -14.77
C HIS A 94 2.44 -5.62 -15.96
N ASN A 95 1.24 -6.11 -15.69
CA ASN A 95 0.16 -6.26 -16.68
C ASN A 95 -0.90 -5.15 -16.55
N HIS A 96 -0.53 -4.04 -15.92
CA HIS A 96 -1.38 -2.89 -15.67
C HIS A 96 -0.52 -1.62 -15.72
N PRO A 97 -1.12 -0.44 -15.96
CA PRO A 97 -0.40 0.82 -15.89
C PRO A 97 0.20 1.06 -14.49
N CYS A 98 1.40 1.63 -14.47
CA CYS A 98 2.12 2.07 -13.27
C CYS A 98 2.30 3.59 -13.35
N THR A 99 1.18 4.31 -13.36
CA THR A 99 1.13 5.78 -13.38
C THR A 99 0.44 6.28 -12.12
N SER A 100 0.78 7.49 -11.69
CA SER A 100 0.13 8.14 -10.54
C SER A 100 -1.40 8.17 -10.69
N SER A 101 -1.90 8.50 -11.88
CA SER A 101 -3.32 8.55 -12.21
C SER A 101 -4.03 7.19 -12.12
N TRP A 102 -3.35 6.08 -12.45
CA TRP A 102 -3.93 4.74 -12.34
C TRP A 102 -3.87 4.19 -10.92
N MET A 103 -2.88 4.62 -10.13
CA MET A 103 -2.70 4.15 -8.77
C MET A 103 -3.85 4.50 -7.84
N VAL A 104 -4.76 5.40 -8.21
CA VAL A 104 -6.04 5.65 -7.49
C VAL A 104 -6.90 4.39 -7.37
N CYS A 105 -6.76 3.42 -8.29
CA CYS A 105 -7.44 2.14 -8.20
C CYS A 105 -6.94 1.27 -7.04
N ASP A 106 -5.74 1.54 -6.51
CA ASP A 106 -5.21 0.89 -5.32
C ASP A 106 -5.66 1.61 -4.04
N PRO A 107 -6.44 0.98 -3.15
CA PRO A 107 -6.78 1.57 -1.85
C PRO A 107 -5.57 2.00 -1.01
N LEU A 108 -4.38 1.39 -1.19
CA LEU A 108 -3.20 1.80 -0.43
C LEU A 108 -2.65 3.16 -0.84
N SER A 109 -2.82 3.59 -2.09
CA SER A 109 -2.37 4.93 -2.54
C SER A 109 -3.23 6.05 -1.96
N ARG A 110 -4.48 5.74 -1.64
CA ARG A 110 -5.49 6.67 -1.12
C ARG A 110 -5.51 6.75 0.40
N ARG A 111 -4.87 5.81 1.09
CA ARG A 111 -4.87 5.74 2.55
C ARG A 111 -4.01 6.86 3.14
N LEU A 112 -4.63 7.66 4.00
CA LEU A 112 -3.92 8.65 4.81
C LEU A 112 -3.12 7.95 5.93
N SER A 113 -1.91 8.42 6.19
CA SER A 113 -1.11 8.08 7.37
C SER A 113 -1.80 8.60 8.63
N SER A 114 -1.42 8.11 9.81
CA SER A 114 -1.99 8.60 11.08
C SER A 114 -1.75 10.10 11.27
N GLU A 115 -0.56 10.58 10.92
CA GLU A 115 -0.20 12.00 10.97
C GLU A 115 -1.03 12.82 9.98
N GLU A 116 -1.17 12.36 8.73
CA GLU A 116 -2.03 13.02 7.74
C GLU A 116 -3.49 13.05 8.19
N LYS A 117 -4.00 11.94 8.75
CA LYS A 117 -5.36 11.85 9.28
C LYS A 117 -5.59 12.88 10.38
N GLU A 118 -4.68 13.01 11.35
CA GLU A 118 -4.81 14.01 12.41
C GLU A 118 -4.72 15.45 11.87
N ASN A 119 -3.77 15.72 10.97
CA ASN A 119 -3.60 17.05 10.35
C ASN A 119 -4.78 17.48 9.46
N LEU A 120 -5.52 16.52 8.89
CA LEU A 120 -6.66 16.75 8.01
C LEU A 120 -8.01 16.56 8.72
N LYS A 121 -8.03 16.05 9.95
CA LYS A 121 -9.23 15.81 10.76
C LYS A 121 -10.21 17.00 10.78
N PRO A 122 -9.79 18.26 11.03
CA PRO A 122 -10.73 19.38 11.04
C PRO A 122 -11.36 19.62 9.67
N VAL A 123 -10.57 19.50 8.59
CA VAL A 123 -11.07 19.65 7.21
C VAL A 123 -12.06 18.54 6.88
N ILE A 124 -11.72 17.29 7.19
CA ILE A 124 -12.55 16.12 6.91
C ILE A 124 -13.87 16.20 7.69
N LEU A 125 -13.88 16.63 8.95
CA LEU A 125 -15.10 16.66 9.77
C LEU A 125 -16.01 17.86 9.49
N HIS A 126 -15.44 19.05 9.29
CA HIS A 126 -16.22 20.30 9.31
C HIS A 126 -16.53 20.87 7.93
N CYS A 127 -15.77 20.50 6.89
CA CYS A 127 -16.06 20.95 5.55
C CYS A 127 -17.31 20.24 4.98
N GLN A 128 -18.27 21.04 4.51
CA GLN A 128 -19.53 20.57 3.93
C GLN A 128 -19.34 20.02 2.51
N SER A 129 -18.46 20.66 1.73
CA SER A 129 -18.17 20.26 0.36
C SER A 129 -17.25 19.04 0.33
N THR A 130 -17.69 17.98 -0.35
CA THR A 130 -16.83 16.79 -0.53
C THR A 130 -15.66 17.09 -1.46
N ASP A 131 -15.87 17.91 -2.48
CA ASP A 131 -14.85 18.25 -3.47
C ASP A 131 -13.73 19.10 -2.87
N GLU A 132 -14.06 20.03 -1.96
CA GLU A 132 -13.06 20.82 -1.21
C GLU A 132 -12.21 19.93 -0.30
N VAL A 133 -12.80 18.92 0.33
CA VAL A 133 -12.04 17.94 1.14
C VAL A 133 -11.09 17.15 0.24
N ILE A 134 -11.53 16.71 -0.94
CA ILE A 134 -10.70 15.96 -1.90
C ILE A 134 -9.51 16.80 -2.35
N GLU A 135 -9.75 18.05 -2.77
CA GLU A 135 -8.66 18.93 -3.21
C GLU A 135 -7.71 19.28 -2.05
N SER A 136 -8.21 19.55 -0.84
CA SER A 136 -7.34 19.80 0.32
C SER A 136 -6.45 18.60 0.67
N ILE A 137 -6.99 17.37 0.57
CA ILE A 137 -6.19 16.15 0.77
C ILE A 137 -5.11 16.05 -0.31
N LYS A 138 -5.47 16.28 -1.58
CA LYS A 138 -4.54 16.21 -2.71
C LYS A 138 -3.45 17.28 -2.62
N GLU A 139 -3.77 18.51 -2.24
CA GLU A 139 -2.79 19.60 -2.08
C GLU A 139 -1.81 19.31 -0.94
N ARG A 140 -2.31 18.82 0.21
CA ARG A 140 -1.48 18.64 1.41
C ARG A 140 -0.70 17.32 1.43
N THR A 141 -1.15 16.30 0.69
CA THR A 141 -0.56 14.94 0.73
C THR A 141 -0.15 14.39 -0.64
N GLY A 142 -0.58 15.01 -1.73
CA GLY A 142 -0.44 14.49 -3.08
C GLY A 142 -1.34 13.30 -3.41
N LYS A 143 -2.19 12.84 -2.47
CA LYS A 143 -3.03 11.65 -2.64
C LYS A 143 -4.36 12.00 -3.29
N GLN A 144 -4.71 11.24 -4.32
CA GLN A 144 -6.00 11.35 -5.00
C GLN A 144 -7.01 10.41 -4.35
N VAL A 145 -7.92 10.95 -3.53
CA VAL A 145 -8.97 10.20 -2.85
C VAL A 145 -10.32 10.32 -3.56
N THR A 146 -11.24 9.40 -3.28
CA THR A 146 -12.58 9.40 -3.87
C THR A 146 -13.63 9.95 -2.89
N ALA A 147 -14.78 10.38 -3.38
CA ALA A 147 -15.91 10.79 -2.53
C ALA A 147 -16.34 9.69 -1.54
N ALA A 148 -16.25 8.42 -1.95
CA ALA A 148 -16.52 7.28 -1.07
C ALA A 148 -15.51 7.20 0.09
N ASP A 149 -14.25 7.55 -0.15
CA ASP A 149 -13.23 7.59 0.91
C ASP A 149 -13.52 8.71 1.90
N VAL A 150 -13.85 9.90 1.41
CA VAL A 150 -14.21 11.04 2.28
C VAL A 150 -15.41 10.67 3.16
N LYS A 151 -16.42 10.02 2.58
CA LYS A 151 -17.57 9.52 3.35
C LYS A 151 -17.15 8.53 4.44
N ASN A 152 -16.28 7.58 4.12
CA ASN A 152 -15.78 6.60 5.10
C ASN A 152 -14.91 7.26 6.18
N MET A 153 -14.02 8.19 5.81
CA MET A 153 -13.19 8.93 6.76
C MET A 153 -14.03 9.78 7.71
N LYS A 154 -15.08 10.45 7.20
CA LYS A 154 -16.06 11.16 8.03
C LYS A 154 -16.70 10.20 9.04
N ALA A 155 -17.17 9.04 8.59
CA ALA A 155 -17.79 8.03 9.47
C ALA A 155 -16.81 7.49 10.54
N GLU A 156 -15.56 7.17 10.15
CA GLU A 156 -14.50 6.72 11.07
C GLU A 156 -14.24 7.77 12.16
N LEU A 157 -14.09 9.04 11.78
CA LEU A 157 -13.78 10.12 12.72
C LEU A 157 -14.96 10.51 13.61
N SER A 158 -16.21 10.39 13.12
CA SER A 158 -17.42 10.63 13.92
C SER A 158 -17.72 9.53 14.94
N THR A 159 -17.26 8.30 14.69
CA THR A 159 -17.52 7.14 15.59
C THR A 159 -16.44 6.97 16.66
N GLY A 160 -15.33 7.71 16.61
CA GLY A 160 -14.28 7.69 17.64
C GLY A 160 -13.50 6.37 17.73
N ILE A 161 -13.66 5.44 16.78
CA ILE A 161 -12.95 4.16 16.79
C ILE A 161 -11.61 4.34 16.07
N ALA A 162 -10.55 4.54 16.86
CA ALA A 162 -9.19 4.41 16.39
C ALA A 162 -8.91 2.94 16.05
N ASP A 163 -8.79 2.62 14.77
CA ASP A 163 -8.30 1.32 14.32
C ASP A 163 -6.83 1.16 14.74
N ASP A 164 -6.62 0.46 15.85
CA ASP A 164 -5.35 -0.18 16.19
C ASP A 164 -5.05 -1.27 15.15
N ALA A 165 -4.34 -0.86 14.10
CA ALA A 165 -3.89 -1.74 13.03
C ALA A 165 -2.68 -2.58 13.48
N THR A 166 -2.90 -3.52 14.39
CA THR A 166 -2.07 -4.73 14.52
C THR A 166 -2.96 -5.96 14.57
N LYS A 167 -3.25 -6.55 13.40
CA LYS A 167 -3.52 -7.99 13.29
C LYS A 167 -3.41 -8.48 11.84
N ARG A 168 -2.42 -9.37 11.66
CA ARG A 168 -2.17 -10.37 10.59
C ARG A 168 -1.37 -9.92 9.38
#